data_AF-A0A9E5GQ39-F1
#
_entry.id   AF-A0A9E5GQ39-F1
#
_cell.length_a   1.000
_cell.length_b   1.000
_cell.length_c   1.000
_cell.angle_alpha   90.00
_cell.angle_beta   90.00
_cell.angle_gamma   90.00
#
_symmetry.space_group_name_H-M   'P 1'
#
loop_
_entity.id
_entity.type
_entity.pdbx_description
1 polymer ?
#
loop_
_entity_poly.entity_id
_entity_poly.type
_entity_poly.pdbx_seq_one_letter_code
_entity_poly.pdbx_strand_id
1 'polypeptide(L)'
;MKYDRAKYLEAIKTQVEQNIFFHSLALEACMAGIYDYLQVNNQLSGSEPERDDWLLAGLLHDIDYGGEFKSEHLAKTKEALAKYGIEVSETVLKIIKAHGPELTGVKPQNKAQWAIFCADSLTGLITAVA
;
A
#
# COMPACT_ATOMS: atom_id res chain seq x y z
N MET A 1 -7.08 15.13 -3.45
CA MET A 1 -7.00 13.83 -2.79
C MET A 1 -7.63 13.95 -1.42
N LYS A 2 -8.41 12.94 -1.02
CA LYS A 2 -9.00 12.72 0.31
C LYS A 2 -7.98 12.78 1.45
N TYR A 3 -6.72 12.46 1.14
CA TYR A 3 -5.60 12.38 2.07
C TYR A 3 -4.56 13.47 1.78
N ASP A 4 -3.91 13.97 2.84
CA ASP A 4 -2.72 14.81 2.70
C ASP A 4 -1.51 13.95 2.35
N ARG A 5 -1.36 13.66 1.05
CA ARG A 5 -0.29 12.79 0.52
C ARG A 5 1.10 13.24 0.95
N ALA A 6 1.36 14.55 1.13
CA ALA A 6 2.68 15.04 1.52
C ALA A 6 3.08 14.53 2.92
N LYS A 7 2.12 14.50 3.86
CA LYS A 7 2.34 13.97 5.21
C LYS A 7 2.67 12.48 5.19
N TYR A 8 1.93 11.68 4.42
CA TYR A 8 2.18 10.23 4.31
C TYR A 8 3.50 9.93 3.59
N LEU A 9 3.81 10.69 2.55
CA LEU A 9 5.05 10.56 1.79
C LEU A 9 6.28 10.80 2.67
N GLU A 10 6.24 11.83 3.51
CA GLU A 10 7.35 12.12 4.43
C GLU A 10 7.49 11.04 5.51
N ALA A 11 6.38 10.51 6.02
CA ALA A 11 6.39 9.41 6.97
C ALA A 11 7.06 8.14 6.41
N ILE A 12 6.62 7.66 5.24
CA ILE A 12 7.21 6.46 4.62
C ILE A 12 8.69 6.69 4.28
N LYS A 13 9.03 7.84 3.69
CA LYS A 13 10.42 8.18 3.33
C LYS A 13 11.36 8.19 4.54
N THR A 14 10.84 8.57 5.71
CA THR A 14 11.62 8.59 6.96
C THR A 14 11.71 7.22 7.62
N GLN A 15 10.67 6.38 7.49
CA GLN A 15 10.54 5.14 8.24
C GLN A 15 11.32 3.96 7.63
N VAL A 16 11.39 3.88 6.30
CA VAL A 16 11.95 2.72 5.58
C VAL A 16 13.25 3.03 4.87
N GLU A 17 13.99 1.99 4.50
CA GLU A 17 15.21 2.09 3.69
C GLU A 17 14.89 2.65 2.30
N GLN A 18 15.89 3.26 1.64
CA GLN A 18 15.69 3.98 0.38
C GLN A 18 15.09 3.11 -0.75
N ASN A 19 15.53 1.86 -0.86
CA ASN A 19 15.00 0.90 -1.81
C ASN A 19 13.51 0.56 -1.53
N ILE A 20 13.14 0.37 -0.26
CA ILE A 20 11.74 0.12 0.14
C ILE A 20 10.86 1.34 -0.13
N PHE A 21 11.40 2.54 0.06
CA PHE A 21 10.71 3.77 -0.31
C PHE A 21 10.44 3.84 -1.82
N PHE A 22 11.43 3.53 -2.66
CA PHE A 22 11.23 3.48 -4.11
C PHE A 22 10.26 2.39 -4.56
N HIS A 23 10.31 1.21 -3.93
CA HIS A 23 9.32 0.15 -4.12
C HIS A 23 7.91 0.63 -3.79
N SER A 24 7.72 1.36 -2.68
CA SER A 24 6.44 1.94 -2.29
C SER A 24 5.92 2.98 -3.28
N LEU A 25 6.80 3.83 -3.84
CA LEU A 25 6.44 4.77 -4.91
C LEU A 25 6.04 4.05 -6.20
N ALA A 26 6.76 2.99 -6.56
CA ALA A 26 6.43 2.16 -7.71
C ALA A 26 5.07 1.48 -7.51
N LEU A 27 4.79 0.94 -6.33
CA LEU A 27 3.52 0.27 -6.04
C LEU A 27 2.34 1.26 -6.04
N GLU A 28 2.50 2.46 -5.47
CA GLU A 28 1.50 3.53 -5.60
C GLU A 28 1.16 3.83 -7.05
N ALA A 29 2.19 3.96 -7.91
CA ALA A 29 2.00 4.22 -9.34
C ALA A 29 1.30 3.04 -10.06
N CYS A 30 1.68 1.80 -9.73
CA CYS A 30 1.01 0.60 -10.26
C CYS A 30 -0.46 0.54 -9.83
N MET A 31 -0.76 0.82 -8.55
CA MET A 31 -2.13 0.87 -8.04
C MET A 31 -2.98 1.90 -8.77
N ALA A 32 -2.42 3.09 -9.02
CA ALA A 32 -3.05 4.13 -9.82
C ALA A 32 -3.35 3.68 -11.25
N GLY A 33 -2.36 3.10 -11.93
CA GLY A 33 -2.51 2.62 -13.31
C GLY A 33 -3.52 1.49 -13.44
N ILE A 34 -3.54 0.53 -12.50
CA ILE A 34 -4.51 -0.56 -12.48
C ILE A 34 -5.93 0.00 -12.24
N TYR A 35 -6.10 0.92 -11.30
CA TYR A 35 -7.40 1.57 -11.07
C TYR A 35 -7.91 2.25 -12.33
N ASP A 36 -7.08 3.09 -12.96
CA ASP A 36 -7.44 3.87 -14.15
C ASP A 36 -7.79 2.94 -15.32
N TYR A 37 -7.03 1.87 -15.51
CA TYR A 37 -7.33 0.84 -16.50
C TYR A 37 -8.68 0.17 -16.24
N LEU A 38 -8.94 -0.29 -15.01
CA LEU A 38 -10.20 -0.94 -14.67
C LEU A 38 -11.39 0.02 -14.81
N GLN A 39 -11.20 1.30 -14.46
CA GLN A 39 -12.22 2.33 -14.57
C GLN A 39 -12.60 2.57 -16.03
N VAL A 40 -11.63 2.80 -16.92
CA VAL A 40 -11.90 3.11 -18.34
C VAL A 40 -12.55 1.92 -19.06
N ASN A 41 -12.32 0.70 -18.58
CA ASN A 41 -12.92 -0.53 -19.08
C ASN A 41 -14.25 -0.91 -18.40
N ASN A 42 -14.82 -0.04 -17.56
CA ASN A 42 -16.05 -0.30 -16.79
C ASN A 42 -15.99 -1.60 -15.95
N GLN A 43 -14.81 -1.93 -15.43
CA GLN A 43 -14.56 -3.12 -14.63
C GLN A 43 -14.55 -2.85 -13.12
N LEU A 44 -14.80 -1.61 -12.68
CA LEU A 44 -14.99 -1.28 -11.26
C LEU A 44 -16.48 -1.26 -10.95
N SER A 45 -16.90 -1.96 -9.89
CA SER A 45 -18.26 -1.82 -9.36
C SER A 45 -18.37 -0.58 -8.47
N GLY A 46 -19.59 -0.11 -8.20
CA GLY A 46 -19.82 1.00 -7.28
C GLY A 46 -19.47 0.71 -5.82
N SER A 47 -19.12 -0.53 -5.48
CA SER A 47 -18.68 -0.94 -4.14
C SER A 47 -17.16 -1.05 -4.00
N GLU A 48 -16.40 -0.81 -5.08
CA GLU A 48 -14.94 -0.80 -5.02
C GLU A 48 -14.44 0.41 -4.21
N PRO A 49 -13.31 0.28 -3.48
CA PRO A 49 -12.69 1.42 -2.81
C PRO A 49 -12.37 2.56 -3.77
N GLU A 50 -12.39 3.78 -3.26
CA GLU A 50 -12.07 4.99 -4.03
C GLU A 50 -10.61 4.95 -4.49
N ARG A 51 -10.30 5.59 -5.62
CA ARG A 51 -8.95 5.67 -6.17
C ARG A 51 -7.91 6.10 -5.12
N ASP A 52 -8.24 7.11 -4.31
CA ASP A 52 -7.34 7.62 -3.28
C ASP A 52 -7.01 6.57 -2.21
N ASP A 53 -7.91 5.62 -1.91
CA ASP A 53 -7.65 4.51 -1.00
C ASP A 53 -6.65 3.51 -1.61
N TRP A 54 -6.71 3.27 -2.92
CA TRP A 54 -5.77 2.39 -3.64
C TRP A 54 -4.35 2.95 -3.65
N LEU A 55 -4.22 4.24 -3.99
CA LEU A 55 -2.92 4.92 -4.03
C LEU A 55 -2.29 4.94 -2.64
N LEU A 56 -3.08 5.33 -1.62
CA LEU A 56 -2.56 5.41 -0.26
C LEU A 56 -2.13 4.05 0.27
N ALA A 57 -2.88 2.99 -0.04
CA ALA A 57 -2.50 1.63 0.34
C ALA A 57 -1.19 1.20 -0.34
N GLY A 58 -1.01 1.47 -1.64
CA GLY A 58 0.24 1.19 -2.34
C GLY A 58 1.43 1.93 -1.74
N LEU A 59 1.27 3.22 -1.41
CA LEU A 59 2.32 4.04 -0.81
C LEU A 59 2.76 3.56 0.59
N LEU A 60 1.84 2.99 1.37
CA LEU A 60 2.06 2.69 2.79
C LEU A 60 2.13 1.20 3.12
N HIS A 61 2.03 0.30 2.14
CA HIS A 61 1.93 -1.13 2.39
C HIS A 61 3.06 -1.68 3.28
N ASP A 62 4.27 -1.15 3.11
CA ASP A 62 5.48 -1.52 3.82
C ASP A 62 5.91 -0.51 4.90
N ILE A 63 5.02 0.36 5.39
CA ILE A 63 5.37 1.36 6.41
C ILE A 63 5.95 0.74 7.70
N ASP A 64 5.61 -0.50 8.02
CA ASP A 64 6.18 -1.24 9.15
C ASP A 64 7.40 -2.09 8.78
N TYR A 65 7.85 -2.09 7.52
CA TYR A 65 9.08 -2.73 7.06
C TYR A 65 10.32 -1.85 7.31
N GLY A 66 10.34 -1.15 8.46
CA GLY A 66 11.38 -0.18 8.81
C GLY A 66 11.72 -0.22 10.29
N GLY A 67 13.00 -0.01 10.61
CA GLY A 67 13.48 0.15 12.00
C GLY A 67 12.99 -0.95 12.95
N GLU A 68 12.36 -0.50 14.04
CA GLU A 68 11.87 -1.32 15.15
C GLU A 68 10.69 -2.25 14.80
N PHE A 69 10.01 -2.03 13.67
CA PHE A 69 8.80 -2.78 13.31
C PHE A 69 9.06 -3.92 12.31
N LYS A 70 10.21 -3.89 11.62
CA LYS A 70 10.52 -4.77 10.48
C LYS A 70 10.40 -6.27 10.80
N SER A 71 10.78 -6.70 12.01
CA SER A 71 10.73 -8.11 12.42
C SER A 71 9.30 -8.65 12.59
N GLU A 72 8.33 -7.76 12.76
CA GLU A 72 6.91 -8.08 12.95
C GLU A 72 6.09 -7.52 11.77
N HIS A 73 6.70 -7.40 10.59
CA HIS A 73 6.07 -6.82 9.42
C HIS A 73 4.70 -7.44 9.13
N LEU A 74 3.82 -6.51 8.76
CA LEU A 74 2.37 -6.52 8.66
C LEU A 74 1.57 -6.57 9.96
N ALA A 75 2.18 -6.87 11.10
CA ALA A 75 1.50 -6.79 12.40
C ALA A 75 1.57 -5.38 13.02
N LYS A 76 2.50 -4.52 12.57
CA LYS A 76 2.82 -3.22 13.19
C LYS A 76 2.42 -2.01 12.36
N THR A 77 1.64 -2.20 11.29
CA THR A 77 1.27 -1.12 10.37
C THR A 77 0.62 0.06 11.10
N LYS A 78 -0.27 -0.20 12.07
CA LYS A 78 -0.94 0.88 12.82
C LYS A 78 0.02 1.62 13.74
N GLU A 79 0.89 0.90 14.43
CA GLU A 79 1.91 1.44 15.32
C GLU A 79 2.93 2.28 14.55
N ALA A 80 3.35 1.82 13.38
CA ALA A 80 4.24 2.53 12.48
C ALA A 80 3.60 3.84 11.99
N LEU A 81 2.31 3.83 11.63
CA LEU A 81 1.57 5.05 11.28
C LEU A 81 1.44 6.02 12.48
N ALA A 82 1.12 5.49 13.66
CA ALA A 82 0.95 6.28 14.87
C ALA A 82 2.23 7.02 15.30
N LYS A 83 3.42 6.45 15.05
CA LYS A 83 4.73 7.11 15.26
C LYS A 83 4.84 8.46 14.56
N TYR A 84 4.16 8.64 13.42
CA TYR A 84 4.14 9.88 12.64
C TYR A 84 2.85 10.70 12.84
N GLY A 85 2.01 10.33 13.82
CA GLY A 85 0.73 11.00 14.07
C GLY A 85 -0.21 10.96 12.88
N ILE A 86 -0.16 9.88 12.08
CA ILE A 86 -1.06 9.63 10.95
C ILE A 86 -1.91 8.40 11.20
N GLU A 87 -3.09 8.42 10.61
CA GLU A 87 -4.01 7.29 10.59
C GLU A 87 -4.50 7.12 9.15
N VAL A 88 -5.01 5.93 8.84
CA VAL A 88 -5.65 5.65 7.55
C VAL A 88 -6.99 4.96 7.79
N SER A 89 -7.86 4.96 6.78
CA SER A 89 -9.17 4.32 6.90
C SER A 89 -9.02 2.80 7.07
N GLU A 90 -10.03 2.16 7.65
CA GLU A 90 -10.09 0.69 7.72
C GLU A 90 -10.09 0.06 6.32
N THR A 91 -10.62 0.75 5.31
CA THR A 91 -10.53 0.35 3.90
C THR A 91 -9.08 0.26 3.45
N VAL A 92 -8.28 1.30 3.68
CA VAL A 92 -6.84 1.32 3.33
C VAL A 92 -6.08 0.22 4.08
N LEU A 93 -6.34 0.06 5.39
CA LEU A 93 -5.71 -1.02 6.18
C LEU A 93 -6.04 -2.42 5.65
N LYS A 94 -7.28 -2.65 5.21
CA LYS A 94 -7.68 -3.93 4.60
C LYS A 94 -7.05 -4.17 3.24
N ILE A 95 -6.76 -3.11 2.48
CA ILE A 95 -5.99 -3.23 1.24
C ILE A 95 -4.54 -3.58 1.58
N ILE A 96 -3.89 -2.83 2.48
CA ILE A 96 -2.53 -3.11 2.95
C ILE A 96 -2.42 -4.56 3.42
N LYS A 97 -3.26 -5.01 4.37
CA LYS A 97 -3.15 -6.38 4.89
C LYS A 97 -3.26 -7.48 3.84
N ALA A 98 -3.93 -7.23 2.71
CA ALA A 98 -4.13 -8.20 1.66
C ALA A 98 -2.88 -8.48 0.81
N HIS A 99 -1.81 -7.67 0.91
CA HIS A 99 -0.55 -7.96 0.19
C HIS A 99 0.23 -9.13 0.82
N GLY A 100 0.08 -9.37 2.13
CA GLY A 100 0.68 -10.50 2.84
C GLY A 100 -0.35 -11.41 3.52
N PRO A 101 -1.18 -12.16 2.76
CA PRO A 101 -2.23 -13.00 3.34
C PRO A 101 -1.69 -14.12 4.24
N GLU A 102 -0.45 -14.56 4.03
CA GLU A 102 0.23 -15.55 4.88
C GLU A 102 0.57 -14.99 6.27
N LEU A 103 0.78 -13.67 6.37
CA LEU A 103 1.11 -12.98 7.62
C LEU A 103 -0.14 -12.47 8.33
N THR A 104 -1.15 -12.02 7.59
CA THR A 104 -2.33 -11.33 8.15
C THR A 104 -3.59 -12.20 8.22
N GLY A 105 -3.63 -13.31 7.48
CA GLY A 105 -4.84 -14.11 7.27
C GLY A 105 -5.90 -13.42 6.38
N VAL A 106 -5.63 -12.20 5.89
CA VAL A 106 -6.56 -11.42 5.06
C VAL A 106 -6.33 -11.77 3.60
N LYS A 107 -7.18 -12.64 3.05
CA LYS A 107 -7.13 -12.98 1.62
C LYS A 107 -7.76 -11.86 0.77
N PRO A 108 -7.25 -11.58 -0.44
CA PRO A 108 -7.87 -10.62 -1.35
C PRO A 108 -9.32 -10.99 -1.72
N GLN A 109 -10.23 -10.02 -1.67
CA GLN A 109 -11.66 -10.19 -1.95
C GLN A 109 -12.19 -9.24 -3.04
N ASN A 110 -11.64 -8.03 -3.14
CA ASN A 110 -12.02 -7.03 -4.14
C ASN A 110 -10.85 -6.68 -5.06
N LYS A 111 -11.08 -5.84 -6.08
CA LYS A 111 -10.05 -5.53 -7.09
C LYS A 111 -8.88 -4.77 -6.50
N ALA A 112 -9.09 -3.91 -5.50
CA ALA A 112 -8.02 -3.19 -4.82
C ALA A 112 -7.04 -4.15 -4.13
N GLN A 113 -7.59 -5.12 -3.41
CA GLN A 113 -6.81 -6.12 -2.68
C GLN A 113 -6.09 -7.08 -3.63
N TRP A 114 -6.70 -7.46 -4.76
CA TRP A 114 -6.03 -8.26 -5.78
C TRP A 114 -4.94 -7.47 -6.50
N ALA A 115 -5.16 -6.18 -6.76
CA ALA A 115 -4.19 -5.32 -7.41
C ALA A 115 -2.92 -5.20 -6.57
N ILE A 116 -3.04 -4.90 -5.27
CA ILE A 116 -1.87 -4.73 -4.39
C ILE A 116 -1.12 -6.05 -4.20
N PHE A 117 -1.84 -7.16 -4.00
CA PHE A 117 -1.24 -8.49 -3.86
C PHE A 117 -0.42 -8.90 -5.11
N CYS A 118 -0.95 -8.63 -6.30
CA CYS A 118 -0.26 -8.99 -7.55
C CYS A 118 0.88 -8.02 -7.89
N ALA A 119 0.71 -6.72 -7.65
CA ALA A 119 1.67 -5.71 -8.06
C ALA A 119 2.88 -5.62 -7.12
N ASP A 120 2.72 -5.93 -5.84
CA ASP A 120 3.78 -5.83 -4.83
C ASP A 120 5.05 -6.63 -5.20
N SER A 121 4.92 -7.93 -5.45
CA SER A 121 6.08 -8.76 -5.85
C SER A 121 6.72 -8.29 -7.17
N LEU A 122 5.93 -7.73 -8.10
CA LEU A 122 6.45 -7.22 -9.37
C LEU A 122 7.29 -5.94 -9.16
N THR A 123 6.79 -4.98 -8.38
CA THR A 123 7.53 -3.75 -8.09
C THR A 123 8.75 -4.01 -7.22
N GLY A 124 8.69 -5.01 -6.33
CA GLY A 124 9.83 -5.49 -5.57
C GLY A 124 10.94 -6.04 -6.48
N LEU A 125 10.59 -6.88 -7.46
CA LEU A 125 11.54 -7.40 -8.44
C LEU A 125 12.17 -6.28 -9.27
N ILE A 126 11.38 -5.34 -9.78
CA ILE A 126 11.88 -4.21 -10.57
C ILE A 126 12.86 -3.37 -9.73
N THR A 127 12.51 -3.06 -8.49
CA THR A 127 13.35 -2.24 -7.60
C THR A 127 14.66 -2.94 -7.23
N ALA A 128 14.66 -4.28 -7.14
CA ALA A 128 15.85 -5.06 -6.82
C ALA A 128 16.87 -5.11 -7.98
N VAL A 129 16.47 -4.83 -9.22
CA VAL A 129 17.33 -4.96 -10.42
C VAL A 129 17.59 -3.64 -11.15
N ALA A 130 17.08 -2.52 -10.65
CA ALA A 130 17.20 -1.19 -11.25
C ALA A 130 18.52 -0.48 -10.91
#